data_AF-A0A7W1NCP3-F1
#
_entry.id   AF-A0A7W1NCP3-F1
#
_cell.length_a   1.000
_cell.length_b   1.000
_cell.length_c   1.000
_cell.angle_alpha   90.00
_cell.angle_beta   90.00
_cell.angle_gamma   90.00
#
_symmetry.space_group_name_H-M   'P 1'
#
loop_
_entity.id
_entity.type
_entity.pdbx_description
1 polymer ?
#
loop_
_entity_poly.entity_id
_entity_poly.type
_entity_poly.pdbx_seq_one_letter_code
_entity_poly.pdbx_strand_id
1 'polypeptide(L)'
;MMRSTNAFTLIEVALALALITLAVGSTMLLFPVGLKAQQLARFGLYAAMKAEEIAELAAAAPNDNTNIDSEAFQPWDVPIGYRVLAPDIEARVASPPYGIMPLPLTIARRIDSDGDEIAGVLDSGAQLYYSQATPVGQLREDVIRAVVDTPPSDVQRLVFAVIGSPQQNAIFSFPWKAWPYYAHYPSPPMHGAFLPGQYAALNAFEFTWPVIDRNALFEGAVPSLGIADGVDADIRVVFEHHEHDLRYGYKPYAYDPDGGAPTRDGAVRYVQAALWYCIRKGLPKAYWDPSSTTPLTDFDANVPRWQQVDATRFLAHATACMTRWCDLAELGSQPSTDAAGFLIPTVTLAGVTVPALRLTHDEVVFHHETCLNLAMRYAAEDPYDWGAPRPIQRAIMTDYPLMQWDLFSPPLSGTIFETGEGVGTVPAEQWR
;
A
#
# COMPACT_ATOMS: atom_id res chain seq x y z
N MET A 1 -75.49 -59.57 -27.52
CA MET A 1 -74.97 -59.97 -26.19
C MET A 1 -74.41 -58.71 -25.53
N MET A 2 -75.25 -57.93 -24.84
CA MET A 2 -74.82 -56.71 -24.15
C MET A 2 -74.03 -57.13 -22.91
N ARG A 3 -72.74 -56.82 -22.87
CA ARG A 3 -71.94 -56.96 -21.65
C ARG A 3 -72.52 -56.01 -20.60
N SER A 4 -73.09 -56.57 -19.53
CA SER A 4 -73.37 -55.84 -18.30
C SER A 4 -72.07 -55.18 -17.85
N THR A 5 -72.00 -53.85 -17.99
CA THR A 5 -70.97 -53.04 -17.34
C THR A 5 -71.28 -53.06 -15.85
N ASN A 6 -70.63 -53.95 -15.12
CA ASN A 6 -70.76 -54.02 -13.67
C ASN A 6 -70.29 -52.68 -13.09
N ALA A 7 -71.18 -51.97 -12.41
CA ALA A 7 -70.85 -50.76 -11.68
C ALA A 7 -69.91 -51.10 -10.51
N PHE A 8 -68.93 -50.23 -10.24
CA PHE A 8 -68.03 -50.37 -9.10
C PHE A 8 -68.80 -50.42 -7.78
N THR A 9 -68.37 -51.30 -6.89
CA THR A 9 -68.90 -51.39 -5.53
C THR A 9 -68.41 -50.20 -4.69
N LEU A 10 -69.19 -49.81 -3.68
CA LEU A 10 -68.82 -48.72 -2.75
C LEU A 10 -67.45 -48.96 -2.09
N ILE A 11 -67.10 -50.23 -1.83
CA ILE A 11 -65.81 -50.63 -1.24
C ILE A 11 -64.65 -50.35 -2.20
N GLU A 12 -64.80 -50.68 -3.49
CA GLU A 12 -63.78 -50.40 -4.50
C GLU A 12 -63.54 -48.89 -4.64
N VAL A 13 -64.60 -48.08 -4.61
CA VAL A 13 -64.49 -46.61 -4.63
C VAL A 13 -63.78 -46.09 -3.38
N ALA A 14 -64.13 -46.60 -2.19
CA ALA A 14 -63.48 -46.20 -0.94
C ALA A 14 -61.99 -46.55 -0.90
N LEU A 15 -61.62 -47.76 -1.37
CA LEU A 15 -60.21 -48.17 -1.49
C LEU A 15 -59.46 -47.33 -2.51
N ALA A 16 -60.06 -47.02 -3.65
CA ALA A 16 -59.46 -46.15 -4.66
C ALA A 16 -59.21 -44.74 -4.12
N LEU A 17 -60.17 -44.16 -3.39
CA LEU A 17 -60.00 -42.85 -2.74
C LEU A 17 -58.89 -42.89 -1.68
N ALA A 18 -58.83 -43.93 -0.84
CA ALA A 18 -57.78 -44.09 0.15
C ALA A 18 -56.38 -44.18 -0.48
N LEU A 19 -56.25 -44.92 -1.59
CA LEU A 19 -54.99 -45.01 -2.34
C LEU A 19 -54.58 -43.66 -2.94
N ILE A 20 -55.53 -42.90 -3.50
CA ILE A 20 -55.26 -41.54 -4.01
C ILE A 20 -54.84 -40.61 -2.86
N THR A 21 -55.52 -40.65 -1.71
CA THR A 21 -55.14 -39.85 -0.53
C THR A 21 -53.74 -40.20 -0.04
N LEU A 22 -53.39 -41.49 0.02
CA LEU A 22 -52.05 -41.93 0.38
C LEU A 22 -51.01 -41.47 -0.64
N ALA A 23 -51.29 -41.59 -1.94
CA ALA A 23 -50.39 -41.15 -3.01
C ALA A 23 -50.16 -39.63 -2.99
N VAL A 24 -51.23 -38.83 -2.82
CA VAL A 24 -51.14 -37.37 -2.68
C VAL A 24 -50.43 -36.99 -1.39
N GLY A 25 -50.75 -37.65 -0.27
CA GLY A 25 -50.10 -37.41 1.01
C GLY A 25 -48.61 -37.71 0.97
N SER A 26 -48.21 -38.85 0.38
CA SER A 26 -46.80 -39.22 0.25
C SER A 26 -46.03 -38.34 -0.74
N THR A 27 -46.64 -37.90 -1.85
CA THR A 27 -46.01 -36.88 -2.71
C THR A 27 -45.88 -35.54 -1.98
N MET A 28 -46.91 -35.06 -1.29
CA MET A 28 -46.89 -33.82 -0.49
C MET A 28 -45.81 -33.84 0.59
N LEU A 29 -45.57 -34.99 1.22
CA LEU A 29 -44.50 -35.17 2.22
C LEU A 29 -43.08 -35.13 1.62
N LEU A 30 -42.92 -35.40 0.31
CA LEU A 30 -41.63 -35.31 -0.37
C LEU A 30 -41.27 -33.87 -0.78
N PHE A 31 -42.24 -32.97 -0.95
CA PHE A 31 -41.97 -31.59 -1.38
C PHE A 31 -41.02 -30.84 -0.43
N PRO A 32 -41.21 -30.85 0.91
CA PRO A 32 -40.29 -30.17 1.82
C PRO A 32 -38.85 -30.68 1.73
N VAL A 33 -38.68 -31.99 1.53
CA VAL A 33 -37.35 -32.62 1.37
C VAL A 33 -36.70 -32.16 0.07
N GLY A 34 -37.45 -32.16 -1.03
CA GLY A 34 -36.98 -31.67 -2.34
C GLY A 34 -36.60 -30.19 -2.30
N LEU A 35 -37.42 -29.35 -1.66
CA LEU A 35 -37.15 -27.92 -1.49
C LEU A 35 -35.91 -27.67 -0.63
N LYS A 36 -35.74 -28.41 0.48
CA LYS A 36 -34.53 -28.32 1.33
C LYS A 36 -33.29 -28.72 0.55
N ALA A 37 -33.34 -29.81 -0.22
CA ALA A 37 -32.23 -30.26 -1.05
C ALA A 37 -31.84 -29.22 -2.12
N GLN A 38 -32.83 -28.63 -2.79
CA GLN A 38 -32.61 -27.57 -3.77
C GLN A 38 -32.02 -26.30 -3.12
N GLN A 39 -32.49 -25.92 -1.94
CA GLN A 39 -31.95 -24.80 -1.17
C GLN A 39 -30.49 -25.04 -0.79
N LEU A 40 -30.16 -26.23 -0.26
CA LEU A 40 -28.78 -26.58 0.09
C LEU A 40 -27.85 -26.55 -1.12
N ALA A 41 -28.28 -27.12 -2.26
CA ALA A 41 -27.49 -27.08 -3.50
C ALA A 41 -27.24 -25.63 -3.96
N ARG A 42 -28.26 -24.77 -3.88
CA ARG A 42 -28.15 -23.35 -4.22
C ARG A 42 -27.16 -22.61 -3.30
N PHE A 43 -27.22 -22.84 -1.99
CA PHE A 43 -26.28 -22.24 -1.05
C PHE A 43 -24.85 -22.77 -1.19
N GLY A 44 -24.68 -24.02 -1.60
CA GLY A 44 -23.36 -24.56 -1.94
C GLY A 44 -22.69 -23.80 -3.09
N LEU A 45 -23.47 -23.44 -4.13
CA LEU A 45 -22.97 -22.60 -5.23
C LEU A 45 -22.63 -21.17 -4.76
N TYR A 46 -23.46 -20.59 -3.89
CA TYR A 46 -23.16 -19.27 -3.32
C TYR A 46 -21.91 -19.27 -2.43
N ALA A 47 -21.69 -20.33 -1.66
CA ALA A 47 -20.48 -20.48 -0.88
C ALA A 47 -19.23 -20.59 -1.76
N ALA A 48 -19.28 -21.38 -2.85
CA ALA A 48 -18.18 -21.50 -3.79
C ALA A 48 -17.85 -20.18 -4.49
N MET A 49 -18.87 -19.49 -5.01
CA MET A 49 -18.72 -18.17 -5.62
C MET A 49 -18.14 -17.15 -4.63
N LYS A 50 -18.57 -17.20 -3.35
CA LYS A 50 -18.06 -16.28 -2.34
C LYS A 50 -16.62 -16.58 -1.97
N ALA A 51 -16.23 -17.85 -1.92
CA ALA A 51 -14.84 -18.23 -1.70
C ALA A 51 -13.94 -17.76 -2.85
N GLU A 52 -14.41 -17.87 -4.10
CA GLU A 52 -13.71 -17.35 -5.28
C GLU A 52 -13.58 -15.82 -5.23
N GLU A 53 -14.66 -15.10 -4.89
CA GLU A 53 -14.63 -13.66 -4.68
C GLU A 53 -13.60 -13.27 -3.61
N ILE A 54 -13.61 -13.92 -2.44
CA ILE A 54 -12.65 -13.64 -1.36
C ILE A 54 -11.20 -13.91 -1.82
N ALA A 55 -10.97 -15.02 -2.53
CA ALA A 55 -9.64 -15.35 -3.05
C ALA A 55 -9.18 -14.33 -4.11
N GLU A 56 -10.07 -13.91 -5.01
CA GLU A 56 -9.78 -12.90 -6.01
C GLU A 56 -9.50 -11.54 -5.35
N LEU A 57 -10.26 -11.14 -4.33
CA LEU A 57 -10.01 -9.90 -3.60
C LEU A 57 -8.69 -9.92 -2.84
N ALA A 58 -8.37 -11.05 -2.20
CA ALA A 58 -7.07 -11.23 -1.57
C ALA A 58 -5.92 -11.19 -2.59
N ALA A 59 -6.14 -11.61 -3.84
CA ALA A 59 -5.13 -11.55 -4.89
C ALA A 59 -5.06 -10.19 -5.61
N ALA A 60 -6.21 -9.54 -5.80
CA ALA A 60 -6.42 -8.45 -6.75
C ALA A 60 -6.66 -7.10 -6.10
N ALA A 61 -6.91 -6.99 -4.77
CA ALA A 61 -7.02 -5.71 -4.09
C ALA A 61 -5.73 -4.90 -4.34
N PRO A 62 -5.74 -3.93 -5.28
CA PRO A 62 -4.53 -3.35 -5.82
C PRO A 62 -4.22 -2.01 -5.13
N ASN A 63 -2.94 -1.74 -4.91
CA ASN A 63 -2.40 -0.38 -4.77
C ASN A 63 -2.76 0.49 -3.55
N ASP A 64 -3.07 -0.06 -2.38
CA ASP A 64 -2.93 0.75 -1.16
C ASP A 64 -1.50 0.62 -0.64
N ASN A 65 -0.65 1.44 -1.24
CA ASN A 65 0.73 1.62 -0.82
C ASN A 65 0.74 2.06 0.64
N THR A 66 1.29 1.24 1.55
CA THR A 66 1.49 1.59 2.97
C THR A 66 2.23 2.93 3.15
N ASN A 67 2.91 3.42 2.11
CA ASN A 67 3.59 4.71 2.11
C ASN A 67 2.68 5.93 1.82
N ILE A 68 1.39 5.75 1.50
CA ILE A 68 0.42 6.86 1.27
C ILE A 68 -0.37 7.18 2.55
N ASP A 69 -0.37 6.29 3.54
CA ASP A 69 -1.19 6.46 4.73
C ASP A 69 -0.64 7.52 5.69
N SER A 70 -1.52 8.45 6.11
CA SER A 70 -1.22 9.52 7.06
C SER A 70 -1.04 8.99 8.48
N GLU A 71 0.02 9.43 9.15
CA GLU A 71 0.16 9.30 10.61
C GLU A 71 -1.10 9.81 11.33
N ALA A 72 -1.51 9.13 12.40
CA ALA A 72 -2.56 9.63 13.27
C ALA A 72 -2.20 9.43 14.74
N PHE A 73 -2.72 10.31 15.59
CA PHE A 73 -2.35 10.38 17.00
C PHE A 73 -2.74 9.11 17.77
N GLN A 74 -3.89 8.51 17.43
CA GLN A 74 -4.32 7.24 18.01
C GLN A 74 -4.17 6.11 16.98
N PRO A 75 -3.84 4.89 17.44
CA PRO A 75 -3.54 3.77 16.53
C PRO A 75 -4.78 3.25 15.79
N TRP A 76 -5.97 3.75 16.13
CA TRP A 76 -7.22 3.47 15.43
C TRP A 76 -7.67 4.63 14.54
N ASP A 77 -6.85 5.66 14.36
CA ASP A 77 -7.18 6.82 13.53
C ASP A 77 -6.54 6.75 12.12
N VAL A 78 -5.60 5.81 11.87
CA VAL A 78 -4.94 5.62 10.56
C VAL A 78 -5.69 4.60 9.70
N PRO A 79 -5.92 4.85 8.39
CA PRO A 79 -6.52 3.88 7.46
C PRO A 79 -5.81 2.52 7.41
N ILE A 80 -4.49 2.45 7.62
CA ILE A 80 -3.76 1.17 7.74
C ILE A 80 -4.18 0.34 8.97
N GLY A 81 -4.59 1.02 10.05
CA GLY A 81 -5.27 0.39 11.20
C GLY A 81 -6.65 -0.17 10.82
N TYR A 82 -7.18 0.25 9.67
CA TYR A 82 -8.37 -0.28 9.00
C TYR A 82 -8.00 -1.27 7.87
N ARG A 83 -7.37 -2.38 8.29
CA ARG A 83 -7.70 -3.78 7.91
C ARG A 83 -7.39 -4.29 6.50
N VAL A 84 -7.35 -3.46 5.47
CA VAL A 84 -7.25 -3.90 4.05
C VAL A 84 -5.85 -4.41 3.66
N LEU A 85 -4.80 -3.98 4.38
CA LEU A 85 -3.41 -4.28 4.06
C LEU A 85 -2.80 -5.40 4.93
N ALA A 86 -3.62 -6.08 5.72
CA ALA A 86 -3.16 -7.19 6.55
C ALA A 86 -2.82 -8.42 5.66
N PRO A 87 -1.74 -9.16 5.98
CA PRO A 87 -1.46 -10.46 5.36
C PRO A 87 -2.55 -11.51 5.69
N ASP A 88 -3.34 -11.22 6.72
CA ASP A 88 -4.52 -11.99 7.10
C ASP A 88 -5.68 -11.71 6.14
N ILE A 89 -6.15 -12.78 5.50
CA ILE A 89 -7.31 -12.74 4.60
C ILE A 89 -8.54 -12.19 5.32
N GLU A 90 -8.75 -12.54 6.58
CA GLU A 90 -9.91 -12.12 7.36
C GLU A 90 -9.92 -10.60 7.55
N ALA A 91 -8.79 -10.03 7.96
CA ALA A 91 -8.65 -8.59 8.08
C ALA A 91 -8.75 -7.90 6.72
N ARG A 92 -8.09 -8.43 5.69
CA ARG A 92 -8.05 -7.83 4.34
C ARG A 92 -9.42 -7.67 3.70
N VAL A 93 -10.26 -8.70 3.82
CA VAL A 93 -11.59 -8.69 3.18
C VAL A 93 -12.70 -8.19 4.12
N ALA A 94 -12.51 -8.20 5.44
CA ALA A 94 -13.50 -7.73 6.42
C ALA A 94 -13.52 -6.21 6.59
N SER A 95 -13.71 -5.51 5.48
CA SER A 95 -13.94 -4.07 5.45
C SER A 95 -15.13 -3.72 4.54
N PRO A 96 -15.75 -2.53 4.72
CA PRO A 96 -16.84 -2.09 3.87
C PRO A 96 -16.54 -2.13 2.36
N PRO A 97 -15.32 -1.79 1.89
CA PRO A 97 -14.94 -1.95 0.48
C PRO A 97 -14.97 -3.38 -0.06
N TYR A 98 -14.56 -4.39 0.74
CA TYR A 98 -14.35 -5.77 0.25
C TYR A 98 -15.45 -6.76 0.68
N GLY A 99 -16.53 -6.25 1.25
CA GLY A 99 -17.83 -6.89 1.17
C GLY A 99 -18.05 -8.13 2.01
N ILE A 100 -17.25 -8.33 3.05
CA ILE A 100 -17.58 -9.24 4.12
C ILE A 100 -17.59 -8.47 5.45
N MET A 101 -18.54 -8.79 6.31
CA MET A 101 -18.75 -8.09 7.57
C MET A 101 -18.73 -9.09 8.70
N PRO A 102 -17.99 -8.82 9.80
CA PRO A 102 -18.01 -9.71 10.96
C PRO A 102 -19.41 -9.69 11.57
N LEU A 103 -19.95 -10.88 11.80
CA LEU A 103 -21.20 -11.06 12.51
C LEU A 103 -20.94 -10.78 14.00
N PRO A 104 -21.73 -9.92 14.66
CA PRO A 104 -21.56 -9.67 16.09
C PRO A 104 -21.56 -10.98 16.88
N LEU A 105 -20.55 -11.16 17.75
CA LEU A 105 -20.33 -12.42 18.47
C LEU A 105 -21.58 -12.90 19.23
N THR A 106 -22.37 -11.96 19.76
CA THR A 106 -23.62 -12.25 20.46
C THR A 106 -24.72 -12.82 19.57
N ILE A 107 -24.70 -12.51 18.27
CA ILE A 107 -25.59 -13.08 17.25
C ILE A 107 -24.99 -14.40 16.75
N ALA A 108 -23.69 -14.43 16.46
CA ALA A 108 -22.99 -15.63 15.99
C ALA A 108 -23.19 -16.83 16.92
N ARG A 109 -23.07 -16.62 18.25
CA ARG A 109 -23.29 -17.67 19.27
C ARG A 109 -24.73 -18.17 19.39
N ARG A 110 -25.69 -17.56 18.68
CA ARG A 110 -27.10 -17.99 18.67
C ARG A 110 -27.48 -18.80 17.44
N ILE A 111 -26.56 -18.93 16.48
CA ILE A 111 -26.81 -19.68 15.25
C ILE A 111 -26.52 -21.14 15.53
N ASP A 112 -27.55 -21.97 15.46
CA ASP A 112 -27.42 -23.42 15.53
C ASP A 112 -26.75 -23.95 14.24
N SER A 113 -25.94 -24.99 14.38
CA SER A 113 -25.31 -25.69 13.28
C SER A 113 -25.29 -27.18 13.53
N ASP A 114 -25.25 -27.99 12.47
CA ASP A 114 -25.14 -29.44 12.60
C ASP A 114 -23.84 -29.77 13.33
N GLY A 115 -23.92 -30.54 14.42
CA GLY A 115 -22.75 -30.95 15.19
C GLY A 115 -22.00 -29.82 15.93
N ASP A 116 -22.66 -28.67 16.19
CA ASP A 116 -22.07 -27.52 16.88
C ASP A 116 -20.81 -26.94 16.19
N GLU A 117 -20.69 -27.12 14.87
CA GLU A 117 -19.55 -26.64 14.07
C GLU A 117 -19.27 -25.14 14.27
N ILE A 118 -20.31 -24.31 14.25
CA ILE A 118 -20.19 -22.86 14.48
C ILE A 118 -19.67 -22.56 15.87
N ALA A 119 -20.16 -23.26 16.90
CA ALA A 119 -19.70 -23.07 18.27
C ALA A 119 -18.21 -23.44 18.40
N GLY A 120 -17.79 -24.55 17.78
CA GLY A 120 -16.38 -24.97 17.74
C GLY A 120 -15.46 -23.96 17.06
N VAL A 121 -15.90 -23.35 15.96
CA VAL A 121 -15.16 -22.27 15.27
C VAL A 121 -15.06 -21.01 16.13
N LEU A 122 -16.15 -20.62 16.80
CA LEU A 122 -16.13 -19.43 17.67
C LEU A 122 -15.29 -19.66 18.93
N ASP A 123 -15.29 -20.86 19.49
CA ASP A 123 -14.52 -21.22 20.69
C ASP A 123 -13.02 -21.40 20.39
N SER A 124 -12.64 -21.63 19.13
CA SER A 124 -11.23 -21.58 18.69
C SER A 124 -10.69 -20.15 18.51
N GLY A 125 -11.56 -19.13 18.62
CA GLY A 125 -11.21 -17.72 18.51
C GLY A 125 -11.43 -17.11 17.12
N ALA A 126 -12.02 -17.84 16.18
CA ALA A 126 -12.38 -17.30 14.87
C ALA A 126 -13.71 -16.51 14.92
N GLN A 127 -14.05 -15.83 13.82
CA GLN A 127 -15.30 -15.08 13.67
C GLN A 127 -16.16 -15.65 12.54
N LEU A 128 -17.47 -15.43 12.64
CA LEU A 128 -18.38 -15.60 11.51
C LEU A 128 -18.48 -14.29 10.74
N TYR A 129 -18.61 -14.40 9.42
CA TYR A 129 -18.80 -13.30 8.50
C TYR A 129 -20.07 -13.50 7.69
N TYR A 130 -20.66 -12.39 7.25
CA TYR A 130 -21.75 -12.38 6.28
C TYR A 130 -21.39 -11.47 5.09
N SER A 131 -21.96 -11.76 3.92
CA SER A 131 -21.70 -10.97 2.71
C SER A 131 -22.47 -9.65 2.72
N GLN A 132 -21.91 -8.61 2.10
CA GLN A 132 -22.67 -7.44 1.69
C GLN A 132 -23.64 -7.77 0.53
N ALA A 133 -24.61 -6.89 0.27
CA ALA A 133 -25.64 -7.09 -0.76
C ALA A 133 -25.10 -7.00 -2.20
N THR A 134 -24.03 -6.22 -2.39
CA THR A 134 -23.42 -5.93 -3.70
C THR A 134 -22.13 -6.75 -3.93
N PRO A 135 -21.85 -7.17 -5.17
CA PRO A 135 -20.54 -7.74 -5.51
C PRO A 135 -19.44 -6.69 -5.31
N VAL A 136 -18.24 -7.14 -4.93
CA VAL A 136 -17.10 -6.24 -4.79
C VAL A 136 -16.53 -5.88 -6.16
N GLY A 137 -16.59 -4.59 -6.51
CA GLY A 137 -15.94 -4.06 -7.71
C GLY A 137 -14.52 -3.59 -7.37
N GLN A 138 -13.50 -4.14 -8.03
CA GLN A 138 -12.07 -3.97 -7.73
C GLN A 138 -11.51 -2.52 -7.74
N LEU A 139 -12.32 -1.47 -7.96
CA LEU A 139 -11.81 -0.18 -8.45
C LEU A 139 -12.39 1.10 -7.82
N ARG A 140 -13.31 1.05 -6.82
CA ARG A 140 -13.85 2.32 -6.25
C ARG A 140 -14.51 2.19 -4.88
N GLU A 141 -14.25 3.17 -4.00
CA GLU A 141 -14.90 3.36 -2.69
C GLU A 141 -16.34 3.90 -2.75
N ASP A 142 -16.88 4.17 -3.94
CA ASP A 142 -18.24 4.71 -4.15
C ASP A 142 -19.38 3.80 -3.60
N VAL A 143 -19.04 2.66 -3.02
CA VAL A 143 -19.92 1.53 -2.70
C VAL A 143 -20.68 1.71 -1.38
N ILE A 144 -20.25 2.58 -0.45
CA ILE A 144 -20.96 2.72 0.86
C ILE A 144 -22.42 3.18 0.67
N ARG A 145 -22.69 4.14 -0.23
CA ARG A 145 -24.08 4.56 -0.52
C ARG A 145 -24.86 3.50 -1.32
N ALA A 146 -24.21 2.87 -2.29
CA ALA A 146 -24.86 1.85 -3.12
C ALA A 146 -25.24 0.60 -2.30
N VAL A 147 -24.45 0.21 -1.30
CA VAL A 147 -24.75 -0.92 -0.40
C VAL A 147 -25.98 -0.67 0.45
N VAL A 148 -26.18 0.57 0.93
CA VAL A 148 -27.34 0.92 1.78
C VAL A 148 -28.64 0.90 0.98
N ASP A 149 -28.60 1.29 -0.29
CA ASP A 149 -29.78 1.37 -1.16
C ASP A 149 -30.07 0.06 -1.91
N THR A 150 -29.15 -0.91 -1.90
CA THR A 150 -29.34 -2.20 -2.57
C THR A 150 -30.22 -3.13 -1.74
N PRO A 151 -31.31 -3.68 -2.30
CA PRO A 151 -32.19 -4.59 -1.57
C PRO A 151 -31.43 -5.87 -1.14
N PRO A 152 -31.83 -6.52 -0.04
CA PRO A 152 -31.14 -7.72 0.43
C PRO A 152 -31.09 -8.84 -0.61
N SER A 153 -29.92 -9.43 -0.81
CA SER A 153 -29.72 -10.54 -1.73
C SER A 153 -29.70 -11.88 -0.99
N ASP A 154 -29.99 -12.98 -1.70
CA ASP A 154 -29.94 -14.33 -1.10
C ASP A 154 -28.52 -14.69 -0.61
N VAL A 155 -27.47 -14.03 -1.12
CA VAL A 155 -26.09 -14.21 -0.67
C VAL A 155 -25.89 -13.70 0.76
N GLN A 156 -26.65 -12.71 1.22
CA GLN A 156 -26.56 -12.20 2.60
C GLN A 156 -27.13 -13.17 3.64
N ARG A 157 -27.84 -14.22 3.20
CA ARG A 157 -28.29 -15.31 4.09
C ARG A 157 -27.19 -16.32 4.37
N LEU A 158 -26.08 -16.27 3.63
CA LEU A 158 -24.91 -17.09 3.87
C LEU A 158 -24.07 -16.45 4.99
N VAL A 159 -23.78 -17.24 6.01
CA VAL A 159 -22.69 -16.98 6.95
C VAL A 159 -21.55 -17.95 6.67
N PHE A 160 -20.32 -17.51 6.87
CA PHE A 160 -19.14 -18.34 6.67
C PHE A 160 -18.03 -17.93 7.66
N ALA A 161 -17.00 -18.74 7.77
CA ALA A 161 -15.81 -18.47 8.58
C ALA A 161 -14.56 -18.89 7.81
N VAL A 162 -13.40 -18.32 8.14
CA VAL A 162 -12.12 -18.82 7.66
C VAL A 162 -11.56 -19.78 8.71
N ILE A 163 -11.26 -21.01 8.30
CA ILE A 163 -10.75 -22.05 9.20
C ILE A 163 -9.23 -21.97 9.21
N GLY A 164 -8.63 -21.86 10.39
CA GLY A 164 -7.18 -21.74 10.57
C GLY A 164 -6.81 -21.33 11.99
N SER A 165 -5.53 -21.06 12.23
CA SER A 165 -5.12 -20.38 13.47
C SER A 165 -5.62 -18.92 13.41
N PRO A 166 -6.33 -18.41 14.42
CA PRO A 166 -6.83 -17.04 14.40
C PRO A 166 -5.68 -16.05 14.29
N GLN A 167 -5.63 -15.29 13.19
CA GLN A 167 -4.64 -14.23 12.98
C GLN A 167 -5.11 -12.87 13.51
N GLN A 168 -6.33 -12.83 14.06
CA GLN A 168 -7.14 -11.65 14.43
C GLN A 168 -6.53 -10.69 15.47
N ASN A 169 -5.29 -10.87 15.90
CA ASN A 169 -4.60 -10.01 16.88
C ASN A 169 -3.14 -9.68 16.52
N ALA A 170 -2.65 -10.07 15.34
CA ALA A 170 -1.33 -9.62 14.90
C ALA A 170 -1.43 -8.19 14.36
N ILE A 171 -0.95 -7.20 15.15
CA ILE A 171 -0.74 -5.84 14.65
C ILE A 171 0.43 -5.90 13.66
N PHE A 172 0.15 -6.08 12.37
CA PHE A 172 1.20 -6.24 11.36
C PHE A 172 2.04 -4.96 11.17
N SER A 173 1.47 -3.79 11.51
CA SER A 173 2.14 -2.49 11.47
C SER A 173 1.66 -1.64 12.66
N PHE A 174 2.59 -0.98 13.35
CA PHE A 174 2.25 -0.09 14.46
C PHE A 174 1.58 1.18 13.93
N PRO A 175 0.31 1.48 14.25
CA PRO A 175 -0.43 2.52 13.56
C PRO A 175 -0.15 3.94 14.08
N TRP A 176 0.77 4.12 15.03
CA TRP A 176 1.17 5.45 15.50
C TRP A 176 2.04 6.21 14.49
N LYS A 177 2.61 5.49 13.52
CA LYS A 177 3.44 6.05 12.46
C LYS A 177 3.60 4.98 11.38
N ALA A 178 3.21 5.25 10.13
CA ALA A 178 3.52 4.39 8.97
C ALA A 178 5.02 4.52 8.64
N TRP A 179 5.84 4.12 9.61
CA TRP A 179 7.22 4.52 9.75
C TRP A 179 8.07 3.30 10.09
N PRO A 180 9.20 3.06 9.41
CA PRO A 180 9.83 3.93 8.42
C PRO A 180 9.03 4.12 7.13
N TYR A 181 9.08 5.34 6.57
CA TYR A 181 8.57 5.60 5.22
C TYR A 181 9.49 4.91 4.22
N TYR A 182 8.93 4.14 3.28
CA TYR A 182 9.71 3.60 2.18
C TYR A 182 9.53 4.46 0.94
N ALA A 183 10.64 4.69 0.24
CA ALA A 183 10.64 5.30 -1.08
C ALA A 183 11.39 4.39 -2.05
N HIS A 184 11.06 4.51 -3.34
CA HIS A 184 11.95 4.02 -4.38
C HIS A 184 13.21 4.87 -4.39
N TYR A 185 14.40 4.27 -4.41
CA TYR A 185 15.63 5.02 -4.65
C TYR A 185 16.14 4.81 -6.07
N PRO A 186 16.44 5.88 -6.84
CA PRO A 186 16.14 7.28 -6.55
C PRO A 186 14.64 7.62 -6.72
N SER A 187 14.12 8.56 -5.92
CA SER A 187 12.75 9.11 -6.04
C SER A 187 12.77 10.64 -6.04
N PRO A 188 11.69 11.30 -6.48
CA PRO A 188 11.48 12.70 -6.15
C PRO A 188 11.20 12.89 -4.65
N PRO A 189 11.14 14.16 -4.17
CA PRO A 189 10.56 14.49 -2.87
C PRO A 189 9.16 13.88 -2.73
N MET A 190 8.94 13.10 -1.68
CA MET A 190 7.65 12.46 -1.44
C MET A 190 6.58 13.49 -1.10
N HIS A 191 5.47 13.49 -1.84
CA HIS A 191 4.32 14.35 -1.58
C HIS A 191 3.02 13.55 -1.54
N GLY A 192 2.14 13.93 -0.62
CA GLY A 192 0.78 13.42 -0.55
C GLY A 192 -0.18 14.37 -1.25
N ALA A 193 -1.06 13.82 -2.07
CA ALA A 193 -2.31 14.47 -2.42
C ALA A 193 -3.31 14.20 -1.29
N PHE A 194 -3.18 14.90 -0.16
CA PHE A 194 -4.28 14.94 0.80
C PHE A 194 -5.38 15.79 0.19
N LEU A 195 -6.26 15.17 -0.60
CA LEU A 195 -7.52 15.81 -0.98
C LEU A 195 -8.35 15.94 0.30
N PRO A 196 -8.69 17.17 0.73
CA PRO A 196 -9.45 17.39 1.95
C PRO A 196 -10.75 16.59 1.90
N GLY A 197 -11.00 15.77 2.93
CA GLY A 197 -12.30 15.14 3.17
C GLY A 197 -12.71 14.01 2.21
N GLN A 198 -11.83 13.50 1.32
CA GLN A 198 -12.23 12.36 0.46
C GLN A 198 -12.29 11.01 1.18
N TYR A 199 -11.50 10.83 2.25
CA TYR A 199 -11.32 9.53 2.92
C TYR A 199 -11.57 9.57 4.44
N ALA A 200 -11.95 10.73 4.99
CA ALA A 200 -12.29 10.86 6.40
C ALA A 200 -13.77 10.52 6.61
N ALA A 201 -14.09 9.69 7.61
CA ALA A 201 -15.48 9.48 8.01
C ALA A 201 -16.13 10.83 8.36
N LEU A 202 -17.45 10.96 8.17
CA LEU A 202 -18.24 12.19 8.43
C LEU A 202 -18.04 12.81 9.83
N ASN A 203 -17.45 12.04 10.76
CA ASN A 203 -17.18 12.40 12.15
C ASN A 203 -15.73 12.10 12.56
N ALA A 204 -14.83 11.79 11.63
CA ALA A 204 -13.42 11.60 11.94
C ALA A 204 -12.88 12.89 12.55
N PHE A 205 -11.98 12.77 13.52
CA PHE A 205 -11.22 13.91 14.00
C PHE A 205 -10.37 14.41 12.83
N GLU A 206 -10.90 15.37 12.08
CA GLU A 206 -10.10 16.10 11.13
C GLU A 206 -9.08 16.89 11.93
N PHE A 207 -7.79 16.61 11.71
CA PHE A 207 -6.79 17.63 11.92
C PHE A 207 -7.05 18.70 10.87
N THR A 208 -7.95 19.63 11.19
CA THR A 208 -8.11 20.85 10.40
C THR A 208 -6.86 21.67 10.63
N TRP A 209 -5.80 21.34 9.89
CA TRP A 209 -4.76 22.31 9.61
C TRP A 209 -5.51 23.45 8.92
N PRO A 210 -5.51 24.69 9.43
CA PRO A 210 -6.50 25.71 9.06
C PRO A 210 -6.56 26.12 7.57
N VAL A 211 -5.83 25.47 6.67
CA VAL A 211 -5.58 25.92 5.29
C VAL A 211 -5.30 24.76 4.29
N ILE A 212 -5.71 23.51 4.51
CA ILE A 212 -5.45 22.44 3.51
C ILE A 212 -6.42 22.58 2.33
N ASP A 213 -5.92 23.18 1.27
CA ASP A 213 -6.43 23.07 -0.09
C ASP A 213 -5.32 22.57 -1.04
N ARG A 214 -4.17 22.08 -0.53
CA ARG A 214 -2.94 21.82 -1.31
C ARG A 214 -2.03 20.72 -0.73
N ASN A 215 -1.37 19.99 -1.64
CA ASN A 215 -0.36 18.93 -1.42
C ASN A 215 0.62 19.23 -0.27
N ALA A 216 0.79 18.28 0.66
CA ALA A 216 1.83 18.32 1.68
C ALA A 216 3.01 17.44 1.26
N LEU A 217 4.25 17.87 1.54
CA LEU A 217 5.40 16.98 1.44
C LEU A 217 5.40 16.07 2.67
N PHE A 218 5.45 14.75 2.45
CA PHE A 218 5.59 13.77 3.53
C PHE A 218 6.93 13.95 4.27
N GLU A 219 7.91 14.56 3.60
CA GLU A 219 9.20 14.99 4.17
C GLU A 219 9.11 16.31 4.95
N GLY A 220 7.88 16.75 5.27
CA GLY A 220 7.58 17.77 6.28
C GLY A 220 7.44 19.21 5.76
N ALA A 221 7.84 19.52 4.53
CA ALA A 221 7.78 20.88 4.01
C ALA A 221 6.39 21.21 3.41
N VAL A 222 5.54 21.91 4.17
CA VAL A 222 4.25 22.41 3.63
C VAL A 222 4.51 23.73 2.90
N PRO A 223 4.13 23.89 1.61
CA PRO A 223 4.41 25.10 0.84
C PRO A 223 3.81 26.41 1.40
N SER A 224 2.76 26.33 2.24
CA SER A 224 1.96 27.50 2.67
C SER A 224 1.96 27.83 4.17
N LEU A 225 2.51 26.98 5.05
CA LEU A 225 2.26 27.09 6.51
C LEU A 225 3.50 27.39 7.38
N GLY A 226 4.65 27.65 6.78
CA GLY A 226 5.90 27.76 7.53
C GLY A 226 6.48 26.38 7.88
N ILE A 227 7.71 26.39 8.37
CA ILE A 227 8.51 25.19 8.62
C ILE A 227 8.00 24.57 9.92
N ALA A 228 7.48 23.34 9.87
CA ALA A 228 7.23 22.60 11.11
C ALA A 228 8.58 22.37 11.81
N ASP A 229 8.63 22.52 13.14
CA ASP A 229 9.86 22.32 13.90
C ASP A 229 10.46 20.93 13.62
N GLY A 230 11.75 20.90 13.24
CA GLY A 230 12.47 19.67 12.90
C GLY A 230 12.43 19.27 11.43
N VAL A 231 11.79 20.05 10.56
CA VAL A 231 11.73 19.78 9.11
C VAL A 231 12.82 20.54 8.35
N ASP A 232 13.34 19.89 7.31
CA ASP A 232 14.21 20.55 6.34
C ASP A 232 13.44 21.52 5.43
N ALA A 233 13.51 22.81 5.76
CA ALA A 233 12.89 23.88 4.99
C ALA A 233 13.37 23.96 3.53
N ASP A 234 14.59 23.51 3.25
CA ASP A 234 15.21 23.65 1.95
C ASP A 234 14.61 22.64 0.94
N ILE A 235 14.03 21.51 1.40
CA ILE A 235 13.36 20.52 0.52
C ILE A 235 12.24 21.18 -0.29
N ARG A 236 11.58 22.21 0.26
CA ARG A 236 10.57 22.99 -0.45
C ARG A 236 11.07 23.50 -1.80
N VAL A 237 12.32 23.94 -1.89
CA VAL A 237 12.85 24.50 -3.14
C VAL A 237 13.05 23.42 -4.21
N VAL A 238 13.42 22.21 -3.79
CA VAL A 238 13.54 21.04 -4.66
C VAL A 238 12.18 20.56 -5.15
N PHE A 239 11.15 20.70 -4.32
CA PHE A 239 9.79 20.32 -4.69
C PHE A 239 9.13 21.37 -5.59
N GLU A 240 9.08 22.63 -5.14
CA GLU A 240 8.49 23.75 -5.89
C GLU A 240 9.08 25.09 -5.41
N HIS A 241 9.74 25.80 -6.32
CA HIS A 241 10.22 27.16 -6.11
C HIS A 241 9.89 28.05 -7.29
N HIS A 242 9.61 29.33 -7.02
CA HIS A 242 9.26 30.30 -8.05
C HIS A 242 10.25 31.45 -7.96
N GLU A 243 10.99 31.69 -9.05
CA GLU A 243 11.98 32.77 -9.11
C GLU A 243 12.14 33.27 -10.56
N HIS A 244 12.24 34.59 -10.74
CA HIS A 244 12.40 35.23 -12.06
C HIS A 244 11.38 34.75 -13.12
N ASP A 245 10.10 34.69 -12.75
CA ASP A 245 8.97 34.21 -13.59
C ASP A 245 9.07 32.73 -14.04
N LEU A 246 10.00 31.97 -13.48
CA LEU A 246 10.19 30.55 -13.75
C LEU A 246 9.87 29.71 -12.52
N ARG A 247 9.36 28.50 -12.77
CA ARG A 247 9.07 27.49 -11.75
C ARG A 247 10.13 26.40 -11.78
N TYR A 248 10.73 26.12 -10.63
CA TYR A 248 11.79 25.14 -10.41
C TYR A 248 11.30 24.02 -9.50
N GLY A 249 11.99 22.88 -9.58
CA GLY A 249 11.70 21.72 -8.75
C GLY A 249 10.87 20.63 -9.43
N TYR A 250 10.61 19.58 -8.68
CA TYR A 250 9.92 18.38 -9.15
C TYR A 250 8.47 18.63 -9.58
N LYS A 251 7.68 19.34 -8.77
CA LYS A 251 6.25 19.52 -9.03
C LYS A 251 5.99 20.29 -10.33
N PRO A 252 6.65 21.41 -10.63
CA PRO A 252 6.49 22.07 -11.93
C PRO A 252 6.92 21.21 -13.13
N TYR A 253 7.85 20.26 -12.94
CA TYR A 253 8.24 19.32 -13.99
C TYR A 253 7.20 18.20 -14.20
N ALA A 254 6.71 17.58 -13.12
CA ALA A 254 5.84 16.40 -13.20
C ALA A 254 4.34 16.72 -13.25
N TYR A 255 3.94 17.83 -12.65
CA TYR A 255 2.55 18.23 -12.42
C TYR A 255 2.35 19.71 -12.69
N ASP A 256 2.83 20.19 -13.85
CA ASP A 256 2.73 21.60 -14.22
C ASP A 256 1.36 22.18 -13.78
N PRO A 257 1.35 23.15 -12.84
CA PRO A 257 0.10 23.66 -12.27
C PRO A 257 -0.85 24.23 -13.33
N ASP A 258 -0.33 24.58 -14.50
CA ASP A 258 -1.10 25.13 -15.61
C ASP A 258 -1.61 24.03 -16.58
N GLY A 259 -1.46 22.75 -16.19
CA GLY A 259 -1.93 21.57 -16.94
C GLY A 259 -1.01 21.12 -18.06
N GLY A 260 0.22 21.64 -18.11
CA GLY A 260 1.22 21.27 -19.10
C GLY A 260 1.79 19.86 -18.89
N ALA A 261 2.23 19.25 -20.00
CA ALA A 261 3.03 18.03 -19.93
C ALA A 261 4.46 18.35 -19.46
N PRO A 262 5.19 17.38 -18.88
CA PRO A 262 6.60 17.55 -18.57
C PRO A 262 7.40 18.03 -19.79
N THR A 263 8.35 18.94 -19.57
CA THR A 263 9.18 19.54 -20.64
C THR A 263 10.67 19.37 -20.35
N ARG A 264 11.51 19.44 -21.39
CA ARG A 264 12.97 19.44 -21.27
C ARG A 264 13.45 20.58 -20.36
N ASP A 265 12.93 21.80 -20.55
CA ASP A 265 13.29 22.95 -19.71
C ASP A 265 12.85 22.76 -18.26
N GLY A 266 11.70 22.13 -18.02
CA GLY A 266 11.26 21.75 -16.68
C GLY A 266 12.22 20.75 -16.02
N ALA A 267 12.72 19.76 -16.77
CA ALA A 267 13.72 18.81 -16.27
C ALA A 267 15.05 19.49 -15.92
N VAL A 268 15.51 20.44 -16.75
CA VAL A 268 16.70 21.27 -16.44
C VAL A 268 16.51 22.06 -15.15
N ARG A 269 15.36 22.70 -14.98
CA ARG A 269 15.03 23.45 -13.76
C ARG A 269 14.92 22.55 -12.53
N TYR A 270 14.53 21.29 -12.71
CA TYR A 270 14.54 20.31 -11.62
C TYR A 270 15.96 19.91 -11.23
N VAL A 271 16.85 19.64 -12.19
CA VAL A 271 18.28 19.37 -11.91
C VAL A 271 18.90 20.57 -11.18
N GLN A 272 18.62 21.80 -11.62
CA GLN A 272 19.10 23.01 -10.95
C GLN A 272 18.63 23.11 -9.48
N ALA A 273 17.37 22.76 -9.20
CA ALA A 273 16.84 22.76 -7.84
C ALA A 273 17.47 21.66 -6.95
N ALA A 274 17.72 20.47 -7.52
CA ALA A 274 18.42 19.40 -6.80
C ALA A 274 19.89 19.76 -6.52
N LEU A 275 20.61 20.34 -7.50
CA LEU A 275 21.97 20.86 -7.32
C LEU A 275 22.03 21.97 -6.27
N TRP A 276 21.07 22.89 -6.30
CA TRP A 276 20.91 23.91 -5.28
C TRP A 276 20.85 23.30 -3.89
N TYR A 277 20.09 22.22 -3.70
CA TYR A 277 19.95 21.55 -2.40
C TYR A 277 21.27 20.91 -1.95
N CYS A 278 21.99 20.22 -2.85
CA CYS A 278 23.33 19.71 -2.54
C CYS A 278 24.26 20.81 -2.02
N ILE A 279 24.31 21.95 -2.71
CA ILE A 279 25.16 23.09 -2.34
C ILE A 279 24.69 23.73 -1.03
N ARG A 280 23.38 23.89 -0.86
CA ARG A 280 22.75 24.49 0.32
C ARG A 280 23.03 23.70 1.61
N LYS A 281 23.12 22.37 1.51
CA LYS A 281 23.50 21.45 2.60
C LYS A 281 25.00 21.36 2.83
N GLY A 282 25.81 22.06 2.04
CA GLY A 282 27.25 22.05 2.18
C GLY A 282 27.91 20.76 1.68
N LEU A 283 27.25 20.01 0.79
CA LEU A 283 27.89 18.83 0.21
C LEU A 283 29.12 19.23 -0.61
N PRO A 284 30.24 18.50 -0.46
CA PRO A 284 31.42 18.70 -1.30
C PRO A 284 31.07 18.59 -2.78
N LYS A 285 31.84 19.31 -3.62
CA LYS A 285 31.69 19.28 -5.07
C LYS A 285 31.62 17.86 -5.65
N ALA A 286 32.39 16.93 -5.07
CA ALA A 286 32.43 15.53 -5.50
C ALA A 286 31.07 14.80 -5.47
N TYR A 287 30.05 15.30 -4.76
CA TYR A 287 28.71 14.70 -4.75
C TYR A 287 27.89 15.03 -6.00
N TRP A 288 28.17 16.16 -6.65
CA TRP A 288 27.30 16.74 -7.68
C TRP A 288 28.01 17.17 -8.97
N ASP A 289 29.33 17.33 -8.95
CA ASP A 289 30.21 17.54 -10.13
C ASP A 289 31.53 16.78 -9.86
N PRO A 290 31.50 15.45 -10.00
CA PRO A 290 32.61 14.59 -9.58
C PRO A 290 33.75 14.63 -10.60
N SER A 291 34.99 14.71 -10.12
CA SER A 291 36.17 14.57 -10.99
C SER A 291 36.47 13.11 -11.42
N SER A 292 35.67 12.15 -10.93
CA SER A 292 35.78 10.72 -11.20
C SER A 292 34.38 10.12 -11.19
N THR A 293 34.07 9.23 -12.13
CA THR A 293 32.77 8.55 -12.20
C THR A 293 32.64 7.37 -11.23
N THR A 294 33.60 7.20 -10.30
CA THR A 294 33.54 6.17 -9.25
C THR A 294 32.49 6.55 -8.20
N PRO A 295 31.40 5.78 -8.03
CA PRO A 295 30.34 6.13 -7.08
C PRO A 295 30.82 6.23 -5.63
N LEU A 296 30.23 7.15 -4.86
CA LEU A 296 30.55 7.28 -3.44
C LEU A 296 29.92 6.13 -2.65
N THR A 297 30.63 5.68 -1.62
CA THR A 297 30.22 4.57 -0.74
C THR A 297 30.24 4.96 0.74
N ASP A 298 30.67 6.17 1.07
CA ASP A 298 30.74 6.69 2.44
C ASP A 298 30.20 8.11 2.52
N PHE A 299 29.80 8.50 3.73
CA PHE A 299 29.27 9.82 4.04
C PHE A 299 30.40 10.83 4.26
N ASP A 300 30.15 12.09 3.92
CA ASP A 300 30.98 13.19 4.38
C ASP A 300 30.76 13.38 5.88
N ALA A 301 31.83 13.58 6.65
CA ALA A 301 31.73 13.69 8.11
C ALA A 301 31.09 15.01 8.57
N ASN A 302 31.02 16.03 7.71
CA ASN A 302 30.61 17.38 8.08
C ASN A 302 29.13 17.68 7.80
N VAL A 303 28.43 16.78 7.11
CA VAL A 303 27.01 16.95 6.75
C VAL A 303 26.20 15.83 7.40
N PRO A 304 25.04 16.12 8.04
CA PRO A 304 24.16 15.08 8.56
C PRO A 304 23.84 14.03 7.48
N ARG A 305 23.97 12.73 7.83
CA ARG A 305 23.87 11.62 6.86
C ARG A 305 22.56 11.62 6.09
N TRP A 306 21.44 11.85 6.79
CA TRP A 306 20.11 11.92 6.15
C TRP A 306 20.01 13.03 5.09
N GLN A 307 20.66 14.18 5.29
CA GLN A 307 20.69 15.27 4.29
C GLN A 307 21.47 14.86 3.05
N GLN A 308 22.54 14.07 3.21
CA GLN A 308 23.30 13.55 2.08
C GLN A 308 22.48 12.53 1.28
N VAL A 309 21.73 11.67 1.97
CA VAL A 309 20.80 10.70 1.35
C VAL A 309 19.73 11.42 0.55
N ASP A 310 19.06 12.42 1.14
CA ASP A 310 18.03 13.18 0.43
C ASP A 310 18.58 13.95 -0.76
N ALA A 311 19.71 14.64 -0.58
CA ALA A 311 20.32 15.41 -1.65
C ALA A 311 20.76 14.54 -2.83
N THR A 312 21.40 13.40 -2.55
CA THR A 312 21.82 12.46 -3.61
C THR A 312 20.62 11.76 -4.24
N ARG A 313 19.56 11.46 -3.47
CA ARG A 313 18.29 10.93 -3.98
C ARG A 313 17.64 11.89 -4.98
N PHE A 314 17.46 13.15 -4.61
CA PHE A 314 16.83 14.14 -5.48
C PHE A 314 17.67 14.42 -6.73
N LEU A 315 19.00 14.52 -6.57
CA LEU A 315 19.89 14.75 -7.70
C LEU A 315 19.87 13.57 -8.66
N ALA A 316 20.01 12.34 -8.16
CA ALA A 316 19.94 11.13 -8.97
C ALA A 316 18.62 11.00 -9.72
N HIS A 317 17.50 11.31 -9.07
CA HIS A 317 16.20 11.29 -9.74
C HIS A 317 16.09 12.39 -10.82
N ALA A 318 16.52 13.61 -10.51
CA ALA A 318 16.46 14.73 -11.45
C ALA A 318 17.36 14.50 -12.68
N THR A 319 18.58 13.98 -12.49
CA THR A 319 19.49 13.64 -13.60
C THR A 319 18.98 12.45 -14.40
N ALA A 320 18.38 11.44 -13.76
CA ALA A 320 17.72 10.35 -14.47
C ALA A 320 16.56 10.85 -15.34
N CYS A 321 15.78 11.85 -14.89
CA CYS A 321 14.73 12.46 -15.70
C CYS A 321 15.25 13.10 -16.99
N MET A 322 16.51 13.56 -17.03
CA MET A 322 17.13 14.10 -18.25
C MET A 322 17.29 13.05 -19.35
N THR A 323 17.39 11.76 -19.02
CA THR A 323 17.51 10.68 -20.02
C THR A 323 16.25 10.51 -20.89
N ARG A 324 15.11 11.07 -20.46
CA ARG A 324 13.91 11.17 -21.30
C ARG A 324 14.07 12.20 -22.42
N TRP A 325 14.90 13.22 -22.21
CA TRP A 325 15.00 14.42 -23.05
C TRP A 325 16.31 14.55 -23.81
N CYS A 326 17.32 13.79 -23.39
CA CYS A 326 18.63 13.77 -24.00
C CYS A 326 18.94 12.34 -24.40
N ASP A 327 19.31 12.15 -25.66
CA ASP A 327 19.81 10.85 -26.10
C ASP A 327 21.23 10.59 -25.57
N LEU A 328 21.70 9.36 -25.78
CA LEU A 328 23.02 8.95 -25.31
C LEU A 328 24.14 9.81 -25.92
N ALA A 329 23.98 10.32 -27.14
CA ALA A 329 25.00 11.15 -27.79
C ALA A 329 25.04 12.57 -27.20
N GLU A 330 23.88 13.18 -26.93
CA GLU A 330 23.76 14.45 -26.20
C GLU A 330 24.34 14.36 -24.79
N LEU A 331 24.22 13.20 -24.14
CA LEU A 331 24.84 12.88 -22.84
C LEU A 331 26.30 12.40 -22.95
N GLY A 332 26.95 12.59 -24.09
CA GLY A 332 28.39 12.39 -24.23
C GLY A 332 28.85 10.97 -24.58
N SER A 333 27.93 10.08 -24.94
CA SER A 333 28.16 8.66 -25.23
C SER A 333 28.58 7.83 -24.00
N GLN A 334 28.79 6.52 -24.20
CA GLN A 334 29.29 5.60 -23.19
C GLN A 334 30.53 4.86 -23.73
N PRO A 335 31.72 5.02 -23.12
CA PRO A 335 32.02 5.95 -22.04
C PRO A 335 31.89 7.41 -22.47
N SER A 336 31.60 8.29 -21.53
CA SER A 336 31.52 9.72 -21.78
C SER A 336 32.90 10.30 -22.06
N THR A 337 32.99 11.29 -22.96
CA THR A 337 34.25 12.01 -23.25
C THR A 337 34.20 13.40 -22.64
N ASP A 338 35.34 13.90 -22.13
CA ASP A 338 35.44 15.16 -21.36
C ASP A 338 34.90 16.41 -22.07
N ALA A 339 34.76 16.38 -23.40
CA ALA A 339 34.26 17.49 -24.21
C ALA A 339 32.75 17.40 -24.52
N ALA A 340 32.11 16.26 -24.24
CA ALA A 340 30.72 15.99 -24.58
C ALA A 340 29.82 15.99 -23.34
N GLY A 341 28.52 16.20 -23.52
CA GLY A 341 27.55 16.28 -22.42
C GLY A 341 26.62 17.49 -22.53
N PHE A 342 25.46 17.38 -21.89
CA PHE A 342 24.41 18.38 -21.91
C PHE A 342 24.66 19.46 -20.85
N LEU A 343 24.68 20.72 -21.27
CA LEU A 343 24.94 21.84 -20.36
C LEU A 343 23.68 22.23 -19.57
N ILE A 344 23.73 22.02 -18.25
CA ILE A 344 22.82 22.63 -17.28
C ILE A 344 23.35 24.04 -16.97
N PRO A 345 22.62 25.13 -17.29
CA PRO A 345 23.12 26.48 -17.13
C PRO A 345 23.15 26.91 -15.65
N THR A 346 24.01 27.89 -15.35
CA THR A 346 24.06 28.57 -14.05
C THR A 346 22.71 29.22 -13.71
N VAL A 347 22.30 29.13 -12.46
CA VAL A 347 21.13 29.85 -11.94
C VAL A 347 21.37 30.27 -10.49
N THR A 348 20.76 31.36 -10.05
CA THR A 348 20.66 31.70 -8.62
C THR A 348 19.27 31.36 -8.15
N LEU A 349 19.17 30.48 -7.14
CA LEU A 349 17.92 30.08 -6.51
C LEU A 349 18.00 30.38 -5.02
N ALA A 350 17.00 31.06 -4.47
CA ALA A 350 16.89 31.38 -3.04
C ALA A 350 18.21 31.96 -2.45
N GLY A 351 18.90 32.81 -3.22
CA GLY A 351 20.17 33.44 -2.82
C GLY A 351 21.44 32.58 -2.95
N VAL A 352 21.35 31.35 -3.45
CA VAL A 352 22.50 30.46 -3.70
C VAL A 352 22.71 30.31 -5.20
N THR A 353 23.93 30.56 -5.67
CA THR A 353 24.31 30.36 -7.07
C THR A 353 24.67 28.89 -7.32
N VAL A 354 23.88 28.24 -8.15
CA VAL A 354 24.15 26.93 -8.73
C VAL A 354 25.04 27.12 -9.96
N PRO A 355 26.27 26.57 -9.99
CA PRO A 355 27.16 26.69 -11.13
C PRO A 355 26.61 25.89 -12.32
N ALA A 356 27.08 26.22 -13.53
CA ALA A 356 26.81 25.40 -14.69
C ALA A 356 27.42 24.00 -14.51
N LEU A 357 26.66 22.96 -14.86
CA LEU A 357 27.07 21.56 -14.81
C LEU A 357 26.99 20.98 -16.22
N ARG A 358 28.02 20.26 -16.66
CA ARG A 358 27.98 19.51 -17.92
C ARG A 358 27.57 18.09 -17.59
N LEU A 359 26.29 17.76 -17.76
CA LEU A 359 25.74 16.45 -17.44
C LEU A 359 26.03 15.44 -18.56
N THR A 360 26.67 14.34 -18.18
CA THR A 360 27.01 13.19 -19.02
C THR A 360 26.27 11.94 -18.59
N HIS A 361 26.28 10.90 -19.42
CA HIS A 361 25.67 9.60 -19.09
C HIS A 361 26.39 8.97 -17.89
N ASP A 362 27.72 9.04 -17.84
CA ASP A 362 28.49 8.44 -16.74
C ASP A 362 28.24 9.18 -15.41
N GLU A 363 27.95 10.49 -15.43
CA GLU A 363 27.50 11.23 -14.24
C GLU A 363 26.08 10.85 -13.80
N VAL A 364 25.17 10.60 -14.74
CA VAL A 364 23.82 10.08 -14.40
C VAL A 364 23.96 8.76 -13.66
N VAL A 365 24.79 7.84 -14.15
CA VAL A 365 25.08 6.56 -13.48
C VAL A 365 25.76 6.78 -12.14
N PHE A 366 26.76 7.67 -12.06
CA PHE A 366 27.43 8.01 -10.80
C PHE A 366 26.44 8.49 -9.73
N HIS A 367 25.53 9.40 -10.05
CA HIS A 367 24.55 9.90 -9.10
C HIS A 367 23.59 8.79 -8.66
N HIS A 368 23.14 7.94 -9.60
CA HIS A 368 22.27 6.80 -9.30
C HIS A 368 22.93 5.83 -8.31
N GLU A 369 24.14 5.36 -8.62
CA GLU A 369 24.87 4.40 -7.77
C GLU A 369 25.26 5.00 -6.42
N THR A 370 25.66 6.28 -6.40
CA THR A 370 25.95 7.01 -5.15
C THR A 370 24.71 7.09 -4.26
N CYS A 371 23.56 7.46 -4.84
CA CYS A 371 22.28 7.49 -4.14
C CYS A 371 21.94 6.13 -3.51
N LEU A 372 22.07 5.04 -4.28
CA LEU A 372 21.80 3.68 -3.77
C LEU A 372 22.79 3.30 -2.66
N ASN A 373 24.08 3.50 -2.86
CA ASN A 373 25.09 3.15 -1.85
C ASN A 373 24.84 3.88 -0.53
N LEU A 374 24.61 5.19 -0.58
CA LEU A 374 24.38 5.99 0.62
C LEU A 374 23.05 5.67 1.29
N ALA A 375 21.96 5.48 0.54
CA ALA A 375 20.67 5.09 1.10
C ALA A 375 20.74 3.72 1.80
N MET A 376 21.40 2.75 1.18
CA MET A 376 21.59 1.41 1.76
C MET A 376 22.45 1.44 3.01
N ARG A 377 23.52 2.26 3.01
CA ARG A 377 24.40 2.42 4.16
C ARG A 377 23.71 3.13 5.31
N TYR A 378 22.97 4.21 5.03
CA TYR A 378 22.17 4.93 6.02
C TYR A 378 21.12 4.03 6.67
N ALA A 379 20.42 3.23 5.85
CA ALA A 379 19.44 2.26 6.34
C ALA A 379 20.03 1.20 7.28
N ALA A 380 21.30 0.83 7.07
CA ALA A 380 22.00 -0.15 7.90
C ALA A 380 22.65 0.46 9.15
N GLU A 381 23.29 1.62 9.04
CA GLU A 381 24.04 2.25 10.14
C GLU A 381 23.15 3.08 11.07
N ASP A 382 22.10 3.72 10.53
CA ASP A 382 21.22 4.62 11.26
C ASP A 382 19.75 4.18 11.15
N PRO A 383 19.41 2.95 11.61
CA PRO A 383 18.07 2.36 11.48
C PRO A 383 17.00 3.12 12.28
N TYR A 384 17.42 3.99 13.21
CA TYR A 384 16.55 4.86 13.99
C TYR A 384 16.73 6.36 13.66
N ASP A 385 17.56 6.73 12.68
CA ASP A 385 17.54 8.09 12.15
C ASP A 385 16.48 8.18 11.05
N TRP A 386 15.57 9.13 11.23
CA TRP A 386 14.32 9.23 10.50
C TRP A 386 14.31 10.39 9.51
N GLY A 387 15.44 11.06 9.33
CA GLY A 387 15.56 12.23 8.47
C GLY A 387 15.42 11.95 6.97
N ALA A 388 15.55 10.70 6.53
CA ALA A 388 15.36 10.28 5.14
C ALA A 388 14.56 8.97 5.05
N PRO A 389 13.78 8.73 3.97
CA PRO A 389 13.04 7.49 3.81
C PRO A 389 13.96 6.27 3.68
N ARG A 390 13.40 5.09 3.87
CA ARG A 390 14.10 3.81 3.68
C ARG A 390 13.98 3.36 2.23
N PRO A 391 15.01 2.71 1.68
CA PRO A 391 14.94 2.18 0.32
C PRO A 391 14.05 0.94 0.26
N ILE A 392 12.98 0.99 -0.53
CA ILE A 392 12.13 -0.19 -0.79
C ILE A 392 12.91 -1.33 -1.47
N GLN A 393 14.03 -1.01 -2.13
CA GLN A 393 14.88 -2.00 -2.80
C GLN A 393 15.61 -2.94 -1.84
N ARG A 394 15.54 -2.72 -0.51
CA ARG A 394 16.21 -3.58 0.47
C ARG A 394 15.41 -3.70 1.75
N ALA A 395 15.11 -4.94 2.12
CA ALA A 395 14.66 -5.26 3.45
C ALA A 395 15.81 -5.04 4.48
N ILE A 396 15.54 -4.32 5.56
CA ILE A 396 16.43 -4.12 6.70
C ILE A 396 15.84 -4.73 7.98
N MET A 397 16.62 -4.78 9.06
CA MET A 397 16.20 -5.45 10.29
C MET A 397 14.96 -4.84 10.96
N THR A 398 14.60 -3.60 10.62
CA THR A 398 13.37 -2.95 11.10
C THR A 398 12.12 -3.37 10.32
N ASP A 399 12.28 -4.03 9.17
CA ASP A 399 11.18 -4.37 8.26
C ASP A 399 10.54 -5.70 8.63
N TYR A 400 11.22 -6.46 9.50
CA TYR A 400 10.68 -7.66 10.11
C TYR A 400 10.07 -7.28 11.45
N PRO A 401 8.79 -7.63 11.71
CA PRO A 401 8.20 -7.37 13.01
C PRO A 401 9.04 -8.07 14.08
N LEU A 402 9.59 -7.27 15.00
CA LEU A 402 10.26 -7.73 16.22
C LEU A 402 9.40 -8.72 17.04
N MET A 403 8.11 -8.85 16.71
CA MET A 403 7.15 -9.77 17.32
C MET A 403 7.47 -11.26 17.12
N GLN A 404 8.33 -11.65 16.17
CA GLN A 404 8.75 -13.05 16.06
C GLN A 404 10.07 -13.36 16.78
N TRP A 405 10.75 -12.34 17.29
CA TRP A 405 11.97 -12.53 18.06
C TRP A 405 11.64 -12.46 19.54
N ASP A 406 11.15 -13.60 20.00
CA ASP A 406 11.01 -14.05 21.37
C ASP A 406 11.76 -13.17 22.39
N LEU A 407 11.05 -12.15 22.91
CA LEU A 407 11.49 -11.29 24.02
C LEU A 407 11.86 -12.12 25.27
N PHE A 408 11.52 -13.42 25.28
CA PHE A 408 11.78 -14.37 26.34
C PHE A 408 12.88 -15.39 26.01
N SER A 409 13.43 -15.39 24.78
CA SER A 409 14.61 -16.19 24.44
C SER A 409 15.90 -15.36 24.43
N PRO A 410 17.06 -16.01 24.66
CA PRO A 410 18.36 -15.39 24.46
C PRO A 410 18.49 -14.83 23.03
N PRO A 411 19.17 -13.68 22.83
CA PRO A 411 19.42 -13.12 21.50
C PRO A 411 20.06 -14.16 20.57
N LEU A 412 19.61 -14.21 19.32
CA LEU A 412 20.27 -15.06 18.33
C LEU A 412 21.66 -14.49 18.02
N SER A 413 22.68 -15.35 18.04
CA SER A 413 24.05 -15.01 17.63
C SER A 413 24.48 -15.93 16.49
N GLY A 414 25.23 -15.41 15.52
CA GLY A 414 25.69 -16.17 14.36
C GLY A 414 26.54 -15.33 13.42
N THR A 415 26.69 -15.73 12.17
CA THR A 415 27.42 -14.98 11.15
C THR A 415 26.49 -14.51 10.03
N ILE A 416 26.49 -13.21 9.69
CA ILE A 416 25.63 -12.60 8.66
C ILE A 416 26.36 -12.54 7.31
N PHE A 417 25.59 -12.64 6.22
CA PHE A 417 25.97 -12.72 4.79
C PHE A 417 26.47 -14.09 4.32
N GLU A 418 25.69 -14.72 3.44
CA GLU A 418 26.26 -15.54 2.38
C GLU A 418 25.31 -15.61 1.18
N THR A 419 25.80 -15.19 0.02
CA THR A 419 25.20 -15.47 -1.29
C THR A 419 25.75 -16.78 -1.89
N GLY A 420 26.36 -17.65 -1.08
CA GLY A 420 26.76 -19.02 -1.43
C GLY A 420 26.80 -19.89 -0.17
N GLU A 421 26.52 -21.18 -0.26
CA GLU A 421 26.55 -22.09 0.90
C GLU A 421 27.99 -22.28 1.44
N GLY A 422 28.26 -21.95 2.72
CA GLY A 422 29.19 -22.79 3.50
C GLY A 422 29.96 -22.22 4.68
N VAL A 423 30.34 -20.94 4.79
CA VAL A 423 31.07 -20.42 5.97
C VAL A 423 30.90 -18.90 6.13
N GLY A 424 29.94 -18.48 6.97
CA GLY A 424 29.80 -17.07 7.35
C GLY A 424 31.00 -16.52 8.13
N THR A 425 31.37 -15.25 7.90
CA THR A 425 32.60 -14.63 8.45
C THR A 425 32.37 -13.41 9.34
N VAL A 426 31.16 -12.81 9.32
CA VAL A 426 30.85 -11.61 10.11
C VAL A 426 30.04 -12.01 11.34
N PRO A 427 30.66 -12.19 12.53
CA PRO A 427 29.91 -12.49 13.74
C PRO A 427 28.96 -11.33 14.04
N ALA A 428 27.70 -11.68 14.30
CA ALA A 428 26.63 -10.77 14.65
C ALA A 428 25.83 -11.37 15.79
N GLU A 429 25.35 -10.49 16.65
CA GLU A 429 24.42 -10.80 17.71
C GLU A 429 23.21 -9.89 17.51
N GLN A 430 22.04 -10.47 17.70
CA GLN A 430 20.80 -9.72 17.69
C GLN A 430 20.84 -8.66 18.79
N TRP A 431 20.59 -7.40 18.43
CA TRP A 431 20.51 -6.30 19.39
C TRP A 431 19.25 -6.46 20.27
N ARG A 432 19.40 -6.15 21.57
CA ARG A 432 18.30 -6.03 22.53
C ARG A 432 18.05 -4.57 22.86
#